data_AF-A0A9E4LNF7-F1
#
_entry.id   AF-A0A9E4LNF7-F1
#
_cell.length_a   1.000
_cell.length_b   1.000
_cell.length_c   1.000
_cell.angle_alpha   90.00
_cell.angle_beta   90.00
_cell.angle_gamma   90.00
#
_symmetry.space_group_name_H-M   'P 1'
#
loop_
_entity.id
_entity.type
_entity.pdbx_description
1 polymer ?
#
loop_
_entity_poly.entity_id
_entity_poly.type
_entity_poly.pdbx_seq_one_letter_code
_entity_poly.pdbx_strand_id
1 'polypeptide(L)'
;MNPYYQYFGGYDLLQWGQPPAASDLVYFRNRIDRQGVEKILKHSIELHSEGASEDVVSIDTTVQEKNITFPTDAELQKKARIQL
;
A
#
# COMPACT_ATOMS: atom_id res chain seq x y z
N MET A 1 -13.36 12.61 7.52
CA MET A 1 -11.99 12.92 7.96
C MET A 1 -11.58 11.91 9.03
N ASN A 2 -10.42 11.26 8.88
CA ASN A 2 -10.01 10.13 9.73
C ASN A 2 -8.98 10.59 10.78
N PRO A 3 -9.26 10.47 12.09
CA PRO A 3 -8.33 10.89 13.15
C PRO A 3 -7.02 10.11 13.14
N TYR A 4 -7.04 8.84 12.73
CA TYR A 4 -5.84 8.00 12.66
C TYR A 4 -4.84 8.53 11.62
N TYR A 5 -5.33 8.97 10.46
CA TYR A 5 -4.46 9.53 9.43
C TYR A 5 -3.84 10.86 9.84
N GLN A 6 -4.56 11.69 10.62
CA GLN A 6 -3.98 12.91 11.18
C GLN A 6 -2.89 12.58 12.20
N TYR A 7 -3.14 11.62 13.09
CA TYR A 7 -2.13 11.20 14.06
C TYR A 7 -0.86 10.66 13.37
N PHE A 8 -1.01 9.75 12.41
CA PHE A 8 0.14 9.23 11.66
C PHE A 8 0.84 10.31 10.83
N GLY A 9 0.08 11.26 10.27
CA GLY A 9 0.60 12.45 9.58
C GLY A 9 1.38 13.41 10.49
N GLY A 10 1.32 13.26 11.82
CA GLY A 10 2.07 14.09 12.78
C GLY A 10 1.30 15.29 13.31
N TYR A 11 -0.04 15.26 13.27
CA TYR A 11 -0.89 16.29 13.87
C TYR A 11 -1.16 15.97 15.33
N ASP A 12 -0.99 16.97 16.21
CA ASP A 12 -1.22 16.83 17.66
C ASP A 12 -2.69 17.08 18.06
N LEU A 13 -3.42 17.81 17.24
CA LEU A 13 -4.82 18.16 17.46
C LEU A 13 -5.68 17.73 16.27
N LEU A 14 -6.88 17.23 16.57
CA LEU A 14 -7.86 16.88 15.56
C LEU A 14 -8.33 18.15 14.83
N GLN A 15 -7.97 18.30 13.57
CA GLN A 15 -8.38 19.42 12.74
C GLN A 15 -9.55 19.00 11.86
N TRP A 16 -10.67 19.73 11.85
CA TRP A 16 -11.82 19.44 10.98
C TRP A 16 -11.66 20.03 9.57
N GLY A 17 -11.93 19.24 8.53
CA GLY A 17 -11.88 19.71 7.14
C GLY A 17 -11.30 18.69 6.16
N GLN A 18 -10.47 19.17 5.23
CA GLN A 18 -9.85 18.34 4.20
C GLN A 18 -8.97 17.25 4.83
N PRO A 19 -8.99 16.03 4.27
CA PRO A 19 -8.13 14.96 4.76
C PRO A 19 -6.65 15.33 4.58
N PRO A 20 -5.75 14.82 5.44
CA PRO A 20 -4.31 14.89 5.23
C PRO A 20 -3.93 14.42 3.84
N ALA A 21 -2.86 14.97 3.28
CA ALA A 21 -2.40 14.55 1.98
C ALA A 21 -1.93 13.09 2.06
N ALA A 22 -2.14 12.31 0.99
CA ALA A 22 -1.69 10.91 0.98
C ALA A 22 -0.16 10.79 1.17
N SER A 23 0.60 11.84 0.84
CA SER A 23 2.03 11.96 1.12
C SER A 23 2.40 11.93 2.60
N ASP A 24 1.47 12.26 3.50
CA ASP A 24 1.73 12.33 4.94
C ASP A 24 2.03 10.95 5.54
N LEU A 25 1.44 9.90 4.94
CA LEU A 25 1.76 8.52 5.28
C LEU A 25 3.13 8.08 4.75
N VAL A 26 3.65 8.71 3.69
CA VAL A 26 5.02 8.48 3.22
C VAL A 26 6.01 9.06 4.23
N TYR A 27 5.74 10.26 4.77
CA TYR A 27 6.57 10.83 5.83
C TYR A 27 6.51 9.99 7.11
N PHE A 28 5.35 9.46 7.48
CA PHE A 28 5.23 8.50 8.57
C PHE A 28 6.13 7.28 8.36
N ARG A 29 6.07 6.65 7.17
CA ARG A 29 6.90 5.49 6.82
C ARG A 29 8.39 5.79 6.95
N ASN A 30 8.82 6.96 6.48
CA ASN A 30 10.21 7.38 6.57
C ASN A 30 10.62 7.69 8.02
N ARG A 31 9.71 8.21 8.85
CA ARG A 31 9.96 8.54 10.26
C ARG A 31 10.17 7.31 11.14
N ILE A 32 9.38 6.26 10.93
CA ILE A 32 9.48 5.01 11.72
C ILE A 32 10.62 4.11 11.22
N ASP A 33 11.02 4.28 9.96
CA ASP A 33 12.03 3.49 9.26
C ASP A 33 11.76 1.97 9.34
N ARG A 34 12.72 1.17 8.88
CA ARG A 34 12.66 -0.28 8.90
C ARG A 34 12.39 -0.84 10.30
N GLN A 35 13.05 -0.31 11.33
CA GLN A 35 12.91 -0.82 12.69
C GLN A 35 11.49 -0.65 13.24
N GLY A 36 10.82 0.45 12.92
CA GLY A 36 9.43 0.66 13.32
C GLY A 36 8.47 -0.26 12.58
N VAL A 37 8.70 -0.48 11.28
CA VAL A 37 7.90 -1.44 10.49
C VAL A 37 8.03 -2.86 11.04
N GLU A 38 9.24 -3.31 11.39
CA GLU A 38 9.48 -4.63 11.96
C GLU A 38 8.74 -4.82 13.31
N LYS A 39 8.65 -3.77 14.13
CA LYS A 39 7.88 -3.80 15.39
C LYS A 39 6.38 -3.93 15.15
N ILE A 40 5.84 -3.19 14.18
CA ILE A 40 4.41 -3.28 13.81
C ILE A 40 4.10 -4.70 13.32
N LEU A 41 4.97 -5.26 12.46
CA LEU A 41 4.80 -6.62 11.95
C LEU A 41 4.85 -7.65 13.08
N LYS A 42 5.84 -7.56 13.98
CA LYS A 42 5.96 -8.46 15.13
C LYS A 42 4.68 -8.42 15.99
N HIS A 43 4.16 -7.23 16.28
CA HIS A 43 2.95 -7.11 17.08
C HIS A 43 1.72 -7.69 16.38
N SER A 44 1.63 -7.55 15.05
CA SER A 44 0.57 -8.18 14.26
C SER A 44 0.64 -9.70 14.30
N ILE A 45 1.84 -10.29 14.25
CA ILE A 45 2.03 -11.74 14.39
C ILE A 45 1.62 -12.21 15.78
N GLU A 46 2.01 -11.49 16.84
CA GLU A 46 1.62 -11.80 18.22
C GLU A 46 0.10 -11.73 18.44
N LEU A 47 -0.57 -10.75 17.84
CA LEU A 47 -2.02 -10.60 17.93
C LEU A 47 -2.78 -11.76 17.24
N HIS A 48 -2.18 -12.37 16.22
CA HIS A 48 -2.78 -13.46 15.44
C HIS A 48 -2.10 -14.81 15.72
N SER A 49 -1.33 -14.94 16.81
CA SER A 49 -0.50 -16.11 17.08
C SER A 49 -1.29 -17.40 17.28
N GLU A 50 -2.57 -17.31 17.65
CA GLU A 50 -3.47 -18.48 17.76
C GLU A 50 -3.87 -19.05 16.38
N GLY A 51 -3.83 -18.25 15.31
CA GLY A 51 -4.06 -18.68 13.92
C GLY A 51 -2.77 -18.99 13.15
N ALA A 52 -1.60 -18.80 13.76
CA ALA A 52 -0.30 -19.06 13.12
C ALA A 52 0.03 -20.56 12.97
N SER A 53 -0.82 -21.44 13.51
CA SER A 53 -0.74 -22.90 13.33
C SER A 53 -1.55 -23.39 12.12
N GLU A 54 -1.85 -22.53 11.16
CA GLU A 54 -2.37 -22.96 9.86
C GLU A 54 -1.21 -23.26 8.90
N ASP A 55 -1.18 -24.49 8.38
CA ASP A 55 -0.16 -25.04 7.46
C ASP A 55 -0.16 -24.36 6.07
N VAL A 56 -0.99 -23.31 5.91
CA VAL A 56 -1.22 -22.61 4.65
C VAL A 56 -1.00 -21.12 4.87
N VAL A 57 0.19 -20.64 4.52
CA VAL A 57 0.42 -19.21 4.34
C VAL A 57 -0.31 -18.77 3.07
N SER A 58 -1.54 -18.28 3.21
CA SER A 58 -2.27 -17.65 2.10
C SER A 58 -1.65 -16.28 1.83
N ILE A 59 -0.66 -16.25 0.94
CA ILE A 59 -0.11 -15.01 0.40
C ILE A 59 -1.12 -14.49 -0.63
N ASP A 60 -2.11 -13.72 -0.19
CA ASP A 60 -3.06 -13.07 -1.09
C ASP A 60 -2.38 -11.83 -1.71
N THR A 61 -1.51 -12.06 -2.69
CA THR A 61 -1.05 -11.00 -3.59
C THR A 61 -2.17 -10.68 -4.57
N THR A 62 -3.16 -9.87 -4.15
CA THR A 62 -4.05 -9.22 -5.12
C THR A 62 -3.27 -8.12 -5.84
N VAL A 63 -2.40 -8.53 -6.77
CA VAL A 63 -1.84 -7.63 -7.78
C VAL A 63 -3.02 -7.24 -8.66
N GLN A 64 -3.58 -6.05 -8.42
CA GLN A 64 -4.39 -5.43 -9.45
C GLN A 64 -3.45 -5.10 -10.61
N GLU A 65 -3.66 -5.72 -11.77
CA GLU A 65 -2.96 -5.31 -12.98
C GLU A 65 -3.25 -3.82 -13.22
N LYS A 66 -2.19 -3.03 -13.15
CA LYS A 66 -2.27 -1.60 -13.41
C LYS A 66 -2.53 -1.46 -14.91
N ASN A 67 -3.71 -1.00 -15.29
CA ASN A 67 -4.07 -0.65 -16.68
C ASN A 67 -3.34 0.63 -17.14
N ILE A 68 -2.02 0.61 -17.12
CA ILE A 68 -1.17 1.55 -17.85
C ILE A 68 -0.20 0.73 -18.68
N THR A 69 -0.65 0.35 -19.87
CA THR A 69 0.24 -0.04 -20.96
C THR A 69 1.16 1.15 -21.24
N PHE A 70 2.42 1.04 -20.81
CA PHE A 70 3.49 1.92 -21.28
C PHE A 70 3.59 1.73 -22.80
N PRO A 71 3.62 2.79 -23.62
CA PRO A 71 3.56 2.66 -25.07
C PRO A 71 4.93 2.22 -25.58
N THR A 72 5.27 0.95 -25.40
CA THR A 72 6.37 0.31 -26.11
C THR A 72 5.78 -0.34 -27.36
N ASP A 73 5.70 0.50 -28.39
CA ASP A 73 5.69 0.34 -29.85
C ASP A 73 5.81 -1.07 -30.52
N ALA A 74 5.16 -2.11 -29.99
CA ALA A 74 5.14 -3.45 -30.62
C ALA A 74 3.71 -3.97 -30.87
N GLU A 75 2.75 -3.64 -29.99
CA GLU A 75 1.36 -4.09 -30.15
C GLU A 75 0.59 -3.28 -31.20
N LEU A 76 0.91 -1.99 -31.37
CA LEU A 76 0.29 -1.13 -32.40
C LEU A 76 0.69 -1.56 -33.82
N GLN A 77 1.94 -1.98 -34.05
CA GLN A 77 2.38 -2.51 -35.34
C GLN A 77 1.64 -3.80 -35.73
N LYS A 78 1.36 -4.69 -34.76
CA LYS A 78 0.58 -5.91 -35.03
C LYS A 78 -0.86 -5.59 -35.41
N LYS A 79 -1.50 -4.60 -34.76
CA LYS A 79 -2.86 -4.18 -35.11
C LYS A 79 -2.96 -3.55 -36.49
N ALA A 80 -1.98 -2.72 -36.89
CA ALA A 80 -1.96 -2.13 -38.24
C ALA A 80 -1.79 -3.20 -39.35
N ARG A 81 -1.09 -4.29 -39.07
CA ARG A 81 -0.84 -5.37 -40.03
C ARG A 81 -2.01 -6.36 -40.21
N ILE A 82 -2.96 -6.40 -39.28
CA ILE A 82 -4.16 -7.26 -39.35
C ILE A 82 -5.33 -6.56 -40.08
N GLN A 83 -5.21 -5.28 -40.41
CA GLN A 83 -6.23 -4.49 -41.12
C GLN A 83 -5.99 -4.33 -42.64
N LEU A 84 -5.07 -5.11 -43.23
CA LEU A 84 -4.95 -5.32 -44.68
C LEU A 84 -5.31 -6.76 -45.02
#